data_AF-A0A0B7AYK3-F1
#
_entry.id   AF-A0A0B7AYK3-F1
#
_cell.length_a   1.000
_cell.length_b   1.000
_cell.length_c   1.000
_cell.angle_alpha   90.00
_cell.angle_beta   90.00
_cell.angle_gamma   90.00
#
_symmetry.space_group_name_H-M   'P 1'
#
loop_
_entity.id
_entity.type
_entity.pdbx_description
1 polymer ?
#
loop_
_entity_poly.entity_id
_entity_poly.type
_entity_poly.pdbx_seq_one_letter_code
_entity_poly.pdbx_strand_id
1 'polypeptide(L)'
;LQRSNIKGRYKEHGSSHNKLVVHISHPHGQSKQISFGTQTDCFTGDGHYMPLYTVHTCPGCSGGPVWMMPATQKIYEIYGVPHGGCHDNQLNHGCSWTLYPQEN
;
A
#
# COMPACT_ATOMS: atom_id res chain seq x y z
N LEU A 1 6.52 -20.58 -1.51
CA LEU A 1 5.46 -20.01 -0.64
C LEU A 1 4.16 -20.77 -0.91
N GLN A 2 3.78 -21.65 -0.01
CA GLN A 2 2.62 -22.53 -0.17
C GLN A 2 1.34 -21.72 0.04
N ARG A 3 0.53 -21.60 -1.02
CA ARG A 3 -0.80 -20.97 -0.95
C ARG A 3 -1.69 -21.82 -0.05
N SER A 4 -1.98 -21.35 1.16
CA SER A 4 -2.90 -22.02 2.06
C SER A 4 -4.32 -22.00 1.47
N ASN A 5 -4.92 -23.18 1.35
CA ASN A 5 -6.27 -23.43 0.83
C ASN A 5 -7.35 -22.93 1.81
N ILE A 6 -7.54 -21.61 1.94
CA ILE A 6 -8.66 -21.02 2.70
C ILE A 6 -9.74 -20.59 1.71
N LYS A 7 -10.43 -21.58 1.13
CA LYS A 7 -11.63 -21.39 0.32
C LYS A 7 -12.83 -21.14 1.25
N GLY A 8 -13.11 -19.89 1.60
CA GLY A 8 -14.34 -19.58 2.33
C GLY A 8 -14.46 -18.22 3.02
N ARG A 9 -13.41 -17.39 3.05
CA ARG A 9 -13.48 -16.05 3.70
C ARG A 9 -13.14 -14.87 2.80
N TYR A 10 -12.75 -15.10 1.56
CA TYR A 10 -12.53 -14.04 0.59
C TYR A 10 -13.82 -13.85 -0.19
N LYS A 11 -14.64 -12.88 0.22
CA LYS A 11 -15.41 -12.17 -0.81
C LYS A 11 -14.36 -11.47 -1.67
N GLU A 12 -14.46 -11.55 -2.99
CA GLU A 12 -13.65 -10.74 -3.89
C GLU A 12 -13.97 -9.26 -3.61
N HIS A 13 -13.31 -8.69 -2.61
CA HIS A 13 -13.40 -7.29 -2.23
C HIS A 13 -12.53 -6.49 -3.20
N GLY A 14 -13.05 -6.28 -4.42
CA GLY A 14 -12.42 -5.46 -5.45
C GLY A 14 -11.03 -5.95 -5.87
N SER A 15 -10.98 -6.76 -6.92
CA SER A 15 -9.80 -7.31 -7.59
C SER A 15 -8.81 -6.31 -8.21
N SER A 16 -8.63 -5.09 -7.70
CA SER A 16 -7.63 -4.15 -8.24
C SER A 16 -6.31 -4.18 -7.45
N HIS A 17 -5.60 -5.29 -7.58
CA HIS A 17 -4.16 -5.16 -7.83
C HIS A 17 -4.04 -4.14 -8.98
N ASN A 18 -3.21 -3.09 -8.86
CA ASN A 18 -3.12 -1.89 -9.74
C ASN A 18 -3.78 -0.58 -9.23
N LYS A 19 -3.83 -0.33 -7.92
CA LYS A 19 -4.07 1.03 -7.41
C LYS A 19 -2.85 1.90 -7.66
N LEU A 20 -3.03 3.16 -8.06
CA LEU A 20 -1.92 4.12 -8.16
C LEU A 20 -1.44 4.43 -6.74
N VAL A 21 -0.15 4.30 -6.51
CA VAL A 21 0.46 4.59 -5.21
C VAL A 21 1.39 5.77 -5.38
N VAL A 22 1.25 6.75 -4.49
CA VAL A 22 2.07 7.96 -4.44
C VAL A 22 2.80 7.99 -3.10
N HIS A 23 4.11 8.19 -3.13
CA HIS A 23 4.92 8.34 -1.92
C HIS A 23 5.76 9.62 -2.01
N ILE A 24 5.81 10.37 -0.90
CA ILE A 24 6.70 11.52 -0.77
C ILE A 24 7.84 11.14 0.14
N SER A 25 9.05 11.08 -0.43
CA SER A 25 10.28 10.81 0.30
C SER A 25 11.14 12.06 0.44
N HIS A 26 12.00 12.07 1.46
CA HIS A 26 13.00 13.12 1.64
C HIS A 26 14.36 12.46 1.87
N PRO A 27 15.13 12.22 0.80
CA PRO A 27 16.49 11.76 0.94
C PRO A 27 17.28 12.81 1.74
N HIS A 28 18.01 12.40 2.77
CA HIS A 28 18.66 13.31 3.71
C HIS A 28 19.53 14.36 2.99
N GLY A 29 19.12 15.63 3.06
CA GLY A 29 19.84 16.76 2.43
C GLY A 29 19.51 17.00 0.95
N GLN A 30 18.52 16.31 0.38
CA GLN A 30 18.07 16.48 -0.99
C GLN A 30 16.66 17.11 -1.04
N SER A 31 16.26 17.60 -2.20
CA SER A 31 14.87 18.01 -2.42
C SER A 31 13.90 16.85 -2.15
N LYS A 32 12.68 17.18 -1.69
CA LYS A 32 11.61 16.18 -1.58
C LYS A 32 11.35 15.55 -2.94
N GLN A 33 11.14 14.25 -2.96
CA GLN A 33 10.84 13.50 -4.17
C GLN A 33 9.43 12.93 -4.09
N ILE A 34 8.70 13.02 -5.20
CA ILE A 34 7.40 12.38 -5.35
C ILE A 34 7.61 11.18 -6.27
N SER A 35 7.32 9.99 -5.76
CA SER A 35 7.46 8.74 -6.51
C SER A 35 6.09 8.11 -6.72
N PHE A 36 5.95 7.45 -7.86
CA PHE A 36 4.72 6.78 -8.29
C PHE A 36 4.98 5.29 -8.48
N GLY A 37 3.94 4.50 -8.36
CA GLY A 37 3.99 3.06 -8.54
C GLY A 37 2.61 2.46 -8.39
N THR A 38 2.56 1.15 -8.20
CA THR A 38 1.31 0.42 -8.09
C THR A 38 1.28 -0.42 -6.82
N GLN A 39 0.08 -0.56 -6.28
CA GLN A 39 -0.17 -1.56 -5.26
C GLN A 39 -0.27 -2.92 -5.94
N THR A 40 0.60 -3.84 -5.52
CA THR A 40 0.71 -5.18 -6.10
C THR A 40 0.00 -6.24 -5.30
N ASP A 41 -0.11 -6.04 -3.98
CA ASP A 41 -0.73 -7.00 -3.07
C ASP A 41 -1.04 -6.31 -1.73
N CYS A 42 -1.56 -7.05 -0.77
CA CYS A 42 -1.72 -6.61 0.61
C CYS A 42 -1.71 -7.80 1.57
N PHE A 43 -1.25 -7.57 2.79
CA PHE A 43 -1.56 -8.45 3.90
C PHE A 43 -2.93 -8.09 4.47
N THR A 44 -3.73 -9.11 4.76
CA THR A 44 -5.06 -8.98 5.36
C THR A 44 -5.19 -9.89 6.58
N GLY A 45 -5.76 -9.40 7.67
CA GLY A 45 -6.08 -10.19 8.86
C GLY A 45 -7.02 -9.43 9.78
N ASP A 46 -8.03 -10.09 10.36
CA ASP A 46 -8.96 -9.52 11.36
C ASP A 46 -9.59 -8.15 11.00
N GLY A 47 -9.91 -7.92 9.73
CA GLY A 47 -10.48 -6.65 9.25
C GLY A 47 -9.45 -5.53 9.02
N HIS A 48 -8.17 -5.84 9.25
CA HIS A 48 -7.04 -4.97 9.00
C HIS A 48 -6.37 -5.26 7.67
N TYR A 49 -5.74 -4.22 7.13
CA TYR A 49 -5.12 -4.22 5.83
C TYR A 49 -3.75 -3.52 5.87
N MET A 50 -2.74 -4.13 5.23
CA MET A 50 -1.40 -3.56 5.05
C MET A 50 -0.94 -3.71 3.60
N PRO A 51 -0.76 -2.60 2.85
CA PRO A 51 -0.48 -2.66 1.41
C PRO A 51 0.96 -3.04 1.10
N LEU A 52 1.14 -3.75 -0.02
CA LEU A 52 2.42 -3.98 -0.69
C LEU A 52 2.45 -3.22 -2.03
N TYR A 53 3.53 -2.50 -2.30
CA TYR A 53 3.61 -1.59 -3.45
C TYR A 53 5.02 -1.44 -4.02
N THR A 54 5.09 -1.03 -5.29
CA THR A 54 6.34 -0.92 -6.09
C THR A 54 7.00 0.45 -6.06
N VAL A 55 6.40 1.44 -5.39
CA VAL A 55 6.90 2.82 -5.39
C VAL A 55 8.31 2.88 -4.84
N HIS A 56 9.22 3.53 -5.55
CA HIS A 56 10.59 3.72 -5.05
C HIS A 56 10.63 4.61 -3.80
N THR A 57 11.53 4.25 -2.89
CA THR A 57 11.74 4.90 -1.60
C THR A 57 13.22 5.21 -1.42
N CYS A 58 13.56 6.16 -0.56
CA CYS A 58 14.95 6.41 -0.16
C CYS A 58 15.20 5.83 1.23
N PRO A 59 16.43 5.43 1.58
CA PRO A 59 16.76 5.11 2.96
C PRO A 59 16.37 6.26 3.91
N GLY A 60 15.81 5.91 5.07
CA GLY A 60 15.39 6.88 6.09
C GLY A 60 14.00 7.50 5.89
N CYS A 61 13.21 7.06 4.91
CA CYS A 61 11.85 7.58 4.70
C CYS A 61 10.74 6.83 5.48
N SER A 62 11.09 5.95 6.43
CA SER A 62 10.11 5.32 7.33
C SER A 62 9.24 6.37 8.02
N GLY A 63 7.93 6.13 8.06
CA GLY A 63 6.93 7.08 8.54
C GLY A 63 6.44 8.08 7.48
N GLY A 64 7.04 8.13 6.30
CA GLY A 64 6.60 8.97 5.18
C GLY A 64 5.19 8.61 4.67
N PRO A 65 4.41 9.57 4.17
CA PRO A 65 3.03 9.30 3.74
C PRO A 65 2.99 8.56 2.40
N VAL A 66 2.24 7.47 2.37
CA VAL A 66 1.92 6.70 1.16
C VAL A 66 0.42 6.80 0.91
N TRP A 67 0.03 7.31 -0.24
CA TRP A 67 -1.37 7.37 -0.66
C TRP A 67 -1.66 6.32 -1.72
N MET A 68 -2.81 5.65 -1.56
CA MET A 68 -3.35 4.71 -2.51
C MET A 68 -4.61 5.30 -3.14
N MET A 69 -4.57 5.43 -4.46
CA MET A 69 -5.68 5.91 -5.26
C MET A 69 -6.34 4.71 -5.95
N PRO A 70 -7.55 4.31 -5.53
CA PRO A 70 -8.31 3.29 -6.24
C PRO A 70 -8.57 3.71 -7.68
N ALA A 71 -8.67 2.73 -8.59
CA ALA A 71 -9.03 2.95 -9.99
C ALA A 71 -10.54 3.22 -10.12
N THR A 72 -11.00 4.30 -9.50
CA THR A 72 -12.40 4.72 -9.39
C THR A 72 -12.56 6.15 -9.87
N GLN A 73 -13.77 6.52 -10.29
CA GLN A 73 -14.13 7.91 -10.60
C GLN A 73 -14.28 8.78 -9.34
N LYS A 74 -14.30 8.14 -8.15
CA LYS A 74 -14.47 8.79 -6.85
C LYS A 74 -13.11 9.14 -6.24
N ILE A 75 -12.58 10.30 -6.61
CA ILE A 75 -11.27 10.81 -6.13
C ILE A 75 -11.18 10.99 -4.60
N TYR A 76 -12.29 10.97 -3.88
CA TYR A 76 -12.33 11.11 -2.42
C TYR A 76 -12.10 9.78 -1.66
N GLU A 77 -12.00 8.66 -2.37
CA GLU A 77 -11.73 7.33 -1.78
C GLU A 77 -10.22 7.05 -1.62
N ILE A 78 -9.39 8.10 -1.63
CA ILE A 78 -7.95 8.00 -1.37
C ILE A 78 -7.75 7.65 0.10
N TYR A 79 -6.96 6.62 0.35
CA TYR A 79 -6.55 6.26 1.70
C TYR A 79 -5.02 6.26 1.79
N GLY A 80 -4.50 6.44 3.00
CA GLY A 80 -3.07 6.53 3.23
C GLY A 80 -2.61 5.66 4.38
N VAL A 81 -1.36 5.21 4.28
CA VAL A 81 -0.63 4.56 5.38
C VAL A 81 0.78 5.16 5.49
N PRO A 82 1.40 5.16 6.67
CA PRO A 82 2.81 5.51 6.76
C PRO A 82 3.67 4.39 6.19
N HIS A 83 4.73 4.74 5.44
CA HIS A 83 5.72 3.81 4.91
C HIS A 83 6.46 3.10 6.04
N GLY A 84 6.60 1.77 5.97
CA GLY A 84 7.30 0.98 6.98
C GLY A 84 8.68 0.52 6.55
N GLY A 85 8.81 0.03 5.32
CA GLY A 85 10.08 -0.40 4.77
C GLY A 85 9.92 -1.21 3.49
N CYS A 86 10.97 -1.94 3.15
CA CYS A 86 11.04 -2.83 1.99
C CYS A 86 11.17 -4.28 2.45
N HIS A 87 10.49 -5.19 1.76
CA HIS A 87 10.60 -6.63 1.99
C HIS A 87 11.62 -7.26 1.02
N ASP A 88 12.07 -8.49 1.29
CA ASP A 88 13.13 -9.15 0.50
C ASP A 88 12.78 -9.31 -0.99
N ASN A 89 11.49 -9.30 -1.32
CA ASN A 89 10.99 -9.33 -2.70
C ASN A 89 11.01 -7.94 -3.40
N GLN A 90 11.69 -6.95 -2.81
CA GLN A 90 11.79 -5.57 -3.30
C GLN A 90 10.47 -4.79 -3.31
N LEU A 91 9.43 -5.27 -2.62
CA LEU A 91 8.19 -4.52 -2.44
C LEU A 91 8.21 -3.73 -1.14
N ASN A 92 7.77 -2.48 -1.23
CA ASN A 92 7.58 -1.62 -0.08
C ASN A 92 6.24 -1.93 0.61
N HIS A 93 6.18 -1.70 1.92
CA HIS A 93 5.00 -1.95 2.75
C HIS A 93 4.72 -0.81 3.72
N GLY A 94 3.47 -0.70 4.19
CA GLY A 94 3.11 0.22 5.28
C GLY A 94 3.59 -0.29 6.65
N CYS A 95 3.77 0.58 7.66
CA CYS A 95 4.08 0.16 9.03
C CYS A 95 2.86 0.04 9.96
N SER A 96 1.66 0.31 9.44
CA SER A 96 0.44 0.26 10.22
C SER A 96 -0.64 -0.51 9.49
N TRP A 97 -1.37 -1.32 10.27
CA TRP A 97 -2.63 -1.91 9.90
C TRP A 97 -3.69 -0.82 9.81
N THR A 98 -4.22 -0.58 8.63
CA THR A 98 -5.36 0.35 8.48
C THR A 98 -6.66 -0.43 8.37
N LEU A 99 -7.76 0.19 8.80
CA LEU A 99 -9.10 -0.35 8.60
C LEU A 99 -9.40 -0.32 7.10
N TYR A 100 -9.89 -1.44 6.57
CA TYR A 100 -10.36 -1.44 5.20
C TYR A 100 -11.52 -0.45 5.08
N PRO A 101 -11.51 0.50 4.12
CA PRO A 101 -12.65 1.37 3.92
C PRO A 101 -13.86 0.49 3.63
N GLN A 102 -14.91 0.60 4.44
CA GLN A 102 -16.12 -0.18 4.25
C GLN A 102 -16.74 0.23 2.91
N GLU A 103 -16.94 -0.74 2.02
CA GLU A 103 -17.78 -0.55 0.85
C GLU A 103 -19.22 -0.36 1.35
N ASN A 104 -19.77 0.85 1.20
CA ASN A 104 -21.19 1.13 1.40
C ASN A 104 -22.03 0.53 0.28
#